data_AF-A0A368UB73-F1
#
_entry.id   AF-A0A368UB73-F1
#
_cell.length_a   1.000
_cell.length_b   1.000
_cell.length_c   1.000
_cell.angle_alpha   90.00
_cell.angle_beta   90.00
_cell.angle_gamma   90.00
#
_symmetry.space_group_name_H-M   'P 1'
#
loop_
_entity.id
_entity.type
_entity.pdbx_description
1 polymer ?
#
loop_
_entity_poly.entity_id
_entity_poly.type
_entity_poly.pdbx_seq_one_letter_code
_entity_poly.pdbx_strand_id
1 'polypeptide(L)'
;MIRARHALGILAAAIMVAGCAAPSKPQYAQPDGSIPIVPEDSAFLTHDMHIDELPSELRNYSAERDSIASGTENLERKVVRDAGRRLGATAGYNHQAERLYQEIEGYSQYLESIFDFQALLLPDGVVPPVIAQTDQVISYDGGRSKTVRARVYKALKEARFANPRAPSWRNYLNLNQTGTEYPLPELQQAINKYKTTWEQAVHDGWERGHHQAQQGFEIAINELERDYLGMHLFHMLWLAEMVEPPRIVDATQNIDGGGRGRDEMSLGVRRIVISEEAYFIDDSSRWNALIAEASEKLSGIKSGLSDVTARKDNLSQVPSAFLDNNLRRP
;
A
#
# COMPACT_ATOMS: atom_id res chain seq x y z
N MET A 1 -46.53 -41.56 52.07
CA MET A 1 -47.80 -40.80 52.10
C MET A 1 -47.49 -39.33 51.88
N ILE A 2 -48.17 -38.70 50.89
CA ILE A 2 -48.43 -37.25 50.73
C ILE A 2 -47.20 -36.41 50.28
N ARG A 3 -47.06 -36.08 48.98
CA ARG A 3 -47.57 -34.90 48.22
C ARG A 3 -47.09 -33.55 48.81
N ALA A 4 -46.82 -32.46 48.09
CA ALA A 4 -46.64 -32.09 46.68
C ALA A 4 -46.44 -30.56 46.65
N ARG A 5 -45.90 -30.05 45.52
CA ARG A 5 -46.19 -28.75 44.86
C ARG A 5 -45.59 -27.41 45.39
N HIS A 6 -44.75 -26.85 44.51
CA HIS A 6 -44.74 -25.49 43.93
C HIS A 6 -45.24 -24.28 44.75
N ALA A 7 -44.39 -23.24 44.80
CA ALA A 7 -44.82 -21.87 44.45
C ALA A 7 -43.61 -21.02 44.00
N LEU A 8 -43.74 -20.43 42.82
CA LEU A 8 -42.95 -19.33 42.28
C LEU A 8 -43.06 -18.10 43.21
N GLY A 9 -41.93 -17.43 43.46
CA GLY A 9 -41.88 -16.11 44.09
C GLY A 9 -40.85 -15.25 43.38
N ILE A 10 -41.38 -14.29 42.63
CA ILE A 10 -40.71 -13.30 41.77
C ILE A 10 -39.68 -12.49 42.57
N LEU A 11 -38.43 -12.45 42.12
CA LEU A 11 -37.48 -11.41 42.54
C LEU A 11 -37.07 -10.60 41.31
N ALA A 12 -37.58 -9.37 41.26
CA ALA A 12 -37.23 -8.36 40.28
C ALA A 12 -35.75 -7.96 40.47
N ALA A 13 -34.90 -8.39 39.55
CA ALA A 13 -33.53 -7.89 39.46
C ALA A 13 -33.54 -6.60 38.65
N ALA A 14 -33.16 -5.50 39.31
CA ALA A 14 -32.94 -4.21 38.69
C ALA A 14 -31.83 -4.32 37.63
N ILE A 15 -32.20 -4.03 36.38
CA ILE A 15 -31.27 -3.91 35.26
C ILE A 15 -30.55 -2.57 35.43
N MET A 16 -29.32 -2.58 35.95
CA MET A 16 -28.37 -1.51 35.72
C MET A 16 -27.66 -1.79 34.39
N VAL A 17 -28.11 -1.14 33.32
CA VAL A 17 -27.35 -1.04 32.07
C VAL A 17 -26.18 -0.09 32.32
N ALA A 18 -25.03 -0.64 32.70
CA ALA A 18 -23.76 0.07 32.53
C ALA A 18 -23.41 0.02 31.03
N GLY A 19 -23.79 1.08 30.31
CA GLY A 19 -23.40 1.28 28.92
C GLY A 19 -21.88 1.48 28.83
N CYS A 20 -21.16 0.48 28.34
CA CYS A 20 -19.83 0.69 27.80
C CYS A 20 -19.97 1.22 26.38
N ALA A 21 -19.76 2.52 26.24
CA ALA A 21 -19.63 3.20 24.96
C ALA A 21 -18.45 2.60 24.18
N ALA A 22 -18.73 2.11 22.97
CA ALA A 22 -17.71 1.78 21.99
C ALA A 22 -16.95 3.06 21.58
N PRO A 23 -15.63 3.01 21.34
CA PRO A 23 -14.92 4.15 20.77
C PRO A 23 -15.43 4.40 19.35
N SER A 24 -16.14 5.52 19.17
CA SER A 24 -16.59 6.00 17.87
C SER A 24 -15.36 6.39 17.02
N LYS A 25 -15.30 5.86 15.79
CA LYS A 25 -14.35 6.30 14.77
C LYS A 25 -14.58 7.80 14.49
N PRO A 26 -13.52 8.62 14.29
CA PRO A 26 -13.72 10.01 13.91
C PRO A 26 -14.45 10.09 12.57
N GLN A 27 -15.63 10.69 12.61
CA GLN A 27 -16.47 10.95 11.45
C GLN A 27 -15.90 12.18 10.73
N TYR A 28 -15.29 11.98 9.57
CA TYR A 28 -14.90 13.08 8.70
C TYR A 28 -16.17 13.75 8.17
N ALA A 29 -16.43 14.98 8.63
CA ALA A 29 -17.44 15.84 8.06
C ALA A 29 -17.10 16.11 6.59
N GLN A 30 -17.98 15.68 5.68
CA GLN A 30 -17.97 16.13 4.30
C GLN A 30 -18.34 17.62 4.29
N PRO A 31 -17.56 18.52 3.67
CA PRO A 31 -18.04 19.84 3.37
C PRO A 31 -19.05 19.74 2.22
N ASP A 32 -20.34 19.69 2.55
CA ASP A 32 -21.41 20.09 1.63
C ASP A 32 -21.41 21.61 1.56
N GLY A 33 -20.77 22.13 0.52
CA GLY A 33 -20.52 23.55 0.30
C GLY A 33 -20.93 23.97 -1.10
N SER A 34 -22.12 23.55 -1.54
CA SER A 34 -22.78 24.19 -2.68
C SER A 34 -23.41 25.50 -2.19
N ILE A 35 -22.66 26.60 -2.21
CA ILE A 35 -23.26 27.93 -2.10
C ILE A 35 -23.73 28.31 -3.51
N PRO A 36 -25.05 28.41 -3.77
CA PRO A 36 -25.53 28.97 -5.03
C PRO A 36 -25.18 30.46 -5.05
N ILE A 37 -24.27 30.87 -5.93
CA ILE A 37 -24.10 32.27 -6.30
C ILE A 37 -25.23 32.60 -7.28
N VAL A 38 -26.41 32.90 -6.74
CA VAL A 38 -27.43 33.68 -7.45
C VAL A 38 -27.60 34.96 -6.64
N PRO A 39 -27.22 36.13 -7.15
CA PRO A 39 -27.60 37.38 -6.53
C PRO A 39 -29.08 37.63 -6.82
N GLU A 40 -29.97 37.21 -5.91
CA GLU A 40 -31.28 37.84 -5.79
C GLU A 40 -31.10 39.14 -5.00
N ASP A 41 -30.62 40.18 -5.68
CA ASP A 41 -30.96 41.57 -5.39
C ASP A 41 -30.43 42.45 -6.53
N SER A 42 -31.06 42.30 -7.69
CA SER A 42 -30.86 43.12 -8.90
C SER A 42 -31.44 44.54 -8.76
N ALA A 43 -31.42 45.14 -7.56
CA ALA A 43 -32.08 46.41 -7.26
C ALA A 43 -31.13 47.60 -7.04
N PHE A 44 -29.82 47.44 -7.30
CA PHE A 44 -28.84 48.53 -7.18
C PHE A 44 -28.30 49.08 -8.52
N LEU A 45 -28.83 48.65 -9.67
CA LEU A 45 -28.37 49.09 -11.00
C LEU A 45 -29.29 50.10 -11.68
N THR A 46 -29.67 51.18 -10.98
CA THR A 46 -30.27 52.36 -11.64
C THR A 46 -29.79 53.69 -11.05
N HIS A 47 -28.54 53.77 -10.61
CA HIS A 47 -27.88 55.06 -10.43
C HIS A 47 -26.67 55.12 -11.36
N ASP A 48 -26.82 55.82 -12.47
CA ASP A 48 -25.71 56.16 -13.36
C ASP A 48 -24.74 57.04 -12.56
N MET A 49 -23.70 56.41 -12.01
CA MET A 49 -22.63 57.12 -11.32
C MET A 49 -21.84 57.90 -12.37
N HIS A 50 -21.95 59.24 -12.35
CA HIS A 50 -21.15 60.10 -13.20
C HIS A 50 -19.68 60.04 -12.74
N ILE A 51 -18.78 59.64 -13.64
CA ILE A 51 -17.35 59.42 -13.34
C ILE A 51 -16.65 60.68 -12.78
N ASP A 52 -17.26 61.85 -12.95
CA ASP A 52 -16.75 63.14 -12.46
C ASP A 52 -16.96 63.38 -10.95
N GLU A 53 -17.70 62.53 -10.23
CA GLU A 53 -17.91 62.64 -8.77
C GLU A 53 -16.96 61.79 -7.92
N LEU A 54 -16.01 61.08 -8.53
CA LEU A 54 -15.02 60.30 -7.78
C LEU A 54 -14.02 61.23 -7.05
N PRO A 55 -13.72 60.98 -5.75
CA PRO A 55 -12.64 61.64 -5.04
C PRO A 55 -11.33 61.56 -5.84
N SER A 56 -10.57 62.65 -5.88
CA SER A 56 -9.32 62.77 -6.67
C SER A 56 -8.28 61.68 -6.35
N GLU A 57 -8.36 61.09 -5.15
CA GLU A 57 -7.55 59.95 -4.69
C GLU A 57 -7.81 58.65 -5.48
N LEU A 58 -9.06 58.38 -5.88
CA LEU A 58 -9.41 57.23 -6.74
C LEU A 58 -9.07 57.49 -8.21
N ARG A 59 -9.05 58.76 -8.63
CA ARG A 59 -8.67 59.19 -9.98
C ARG A 59 -7.17 58.98 -10.26
N ASN A 60 -6.35 58.97 -9.21
CA ASN A 60 -4.90 58.75 -9.25
C ASN A 60 -4.47 57.38 -8.66
N TYR A 61 -5.40 56.45 -8.43
CA TYR A 61 -5.06 55.10 -8.00
C TYR A 61 -4.53 54.26 -9.18
N SER A 62 -3.27 54.48 -9.53
CA SER A 62 -2.48 53.51 -10.29
C SER A 62 -1.99 52.46 -9.31
N ALA A 63 -2.79 51.42 -9.06
CA ALA A 63 -2.25 50.20 -8.51
C ALA A 63 -1.02 49.81 -9.36
N GLU A 64 0.10 49.65 -8.70
CA GLU A 64 1.41 49.29 -9.22
C GLU A 64 1.31 48.06 -10.13
N ARG A 65 0.98 48.27 -11.42
CA ARG A 65 0.71 47.22 -12.42
C ARG A 65 1.87 46.26 -12.56
N ASP A 66 3.08 46.73 -12.31
CA ASP A 66 4.32 45.96 -12.38
C ASP A 66 4.41 44.88 -11.30
N SER A 67 3.82 45.11 -10.11
CA SER A 67 3.80 44.13 -9.01
C SER A 67 2.83 42.96 -9.26
N ILE A 68 1.67 43.24 -9.86
CA ILE A 68 0.65 42.23 -10.20
C ILE A 68 1.10 41.44 -11.44
N ALA A 69 1.64 42.12 -12.47
CA ALA A 69 2.14 41.46 -13.68
C ALA A 69 3.35 40.56 -13.40
N SER A 70 4.28 40.99 -12.52
CA SER A 70 5.39 40.13 -12.09
C SER A 70 4.91 38.96 -11.22
N GLY A 71 3.88 39.16 -10.39
CA GLY A 71 3.24 38.10 -9.62
C GLY A 71 2.58 37.02 -10.49
N THR A 72 1.84 37.42 -11.54
CA THR A 72 1.21 36.48 -12.48
C THR A 72 2.24 35.76 -13.34
N GLU A 73 3.30 36.45 -13.80
CA GLU A 73 4.39 35.82 -14.55
C GLU A 73 5.10 34.72 -13.73
N ASN A 74 5.38 34.99 -12.46
CA ASN A 74 5.98 34.02 -11.54
C ASN A 74 5.08 32.80 -11.30
N LEU A 75 3.76 33.02 -11.21
CA LEU A 75 2.79 31.94 -11.04
C LEU A 75 2.70 31.06 -12.30
N GLU A 76 2.56 31.65 -13.49
CA GLU A 76 2.53 30.90 -14.75
C GLU A 76 3.80 30.06 -14.93
N ARG A 77 4.97 30.65 -14.68
CA ARG A 77 6.25 29.95 -14.76
C ARG A 77 6.33 28.77 -13.80
N LYS A 78 5.80 28.93 -12.58
CA LYS A 78 5.70 27.85 -11.59
C LYS A 78 4.76 26.74 -12.07
N VAL A 79 3.58 27.08 -12.60
CA VAL A 79 2.63 26.10 -13.13
C VAL A 79 3.23 25.30 -14.28
N VAL A 80 3.91 25.97 -15.23
CA VAL A 80 4.61 25.31 -16.34
C VAL A 80 5.71 24.38 -15.82
N ARG A 81 6.51 24.83 -14.84
CA ARG A 81 7.53 23.99 -14.22
C ARG A 81 6.92 22.77 -13.52
N ASP A 82 5.86 22.95 -12.75
CA ASP A 82 5.26 21.84 -11.99
C ASP A 82 4.58 20.83 -12.95
N ALA A 83 3.94 21.31 -14.02
CA ALA A 83 3.40 20.46 -15.08
C ALA A 83 4.51 19.68 -15.81
N GLY A 84 5.62 20.34 -16.17
CA GLY A 84 6.75 19.69 -16.83
C GLY A 84 7.38 18.61 -15.95
N ARG A 85 7.53 18.89 -14.64
CA ARG A 85 8.04 17.91 -13.67
C ARG A 85 7.14 16.69 -13.55
N ARG A 86 5.82 16.85 -13.53
CA ARG A 86 4.86 15.73 -13.46
C ARG A 86 4.89 14.87 -14.72
N LEU A 87 4.89 15.51 -15.89
CA LEU A 87 5.03 14.81 -17.17
C LEU A 87 6.34 14.01 -17.21
N GLY A 88 7.46 14.66 -16.91
CA GLY A 88 8.76 14.02 -16.88
C GLY A 88 8.81 12.87 -15.88
N ALA A 89 8.32 13.07 -14.66
CA ALA A 89 8.35 12.05 -13.61
C ALA A 89 7.52 10.81 -13.95
N THR A 90 6.29 10.99 -14.43
CA THR A 90 5.43 9.86 -14.80
C THR A 90 5.96 9.13 -16.03
N ALA A 91 6.43 9.87 -17.05
CA ALA A 91 7.04 9.27 -18.25
C ALA A 91 8.33 8.48 -17.90
N GLY A 92 9.24 9.10 -17.14
CA GLY A 92 10.50 8.48 -16.74
C GLY A 92 10.30 7.27 -15.82
N TYR A 93 9.33 7.35 -14.90
CA TYR A 93 8.95 6.23 -14.05
C TYR A 93 8.43 5.05 -14.88
N ASN A 94 7.46 5.27 -15.76
CA ASN A 94 6.88 4.20 -16.57
C ASN A 94 7.92 3.56 -17.50
N HIS A 95 8.76 4.38 -18.13
CA HIS A 95 9.84 3.92 -18.98
C HIS A 95 10.82 3.02 -18.21
N GLN A 96 11.28 3.47 -17.05
CA GLN A 96 12.22 2.69 -16.24
C GLN A 96 11.58 1.44 -15.64
N ALA A 97 10.33 1.52 -15.17
CA ALA A 97 9.60 0.38 -14.65
C ALA A 97 9.45 -0.72 -15.70
N GLU A 98 9.09 -0.36 -16.94
CA GLU A 98 9.02 -1.29 -18.06
C GLU A 98 10.39 -1.89 -18.39
N ARG A 99 11.44 -1.06 -18.45
CA ARG A 99 12.81 -1.51 -18.72
C ARG A 99 13.27 -2.55 -17.69
N LEU A 100 13.05 -2.28 -16.40
CA LEU A 100 13.39 -3.19 -15.30
C LEU A 100 12.57 -4.48 -15.36
N TYR A 101 11.28 -4.39 -15.69
CA TYR A 101 10.41 -5.55 -15.82
C TYR A 101 10.87 -6.46 -16.98
N GLN A 102 11.20 -5.90 -18.13
CA GLN A 102 11.72 -6.66 -19.28
C GLN A 102 13.08 -7.31 -18.97
N GLU A 103 13.95 -6.60 -18.24
CA GLU A 103 15.23 -7.13 -17.80
C GLU A 103 15.06 -8.36 -16.89
N ILE A 104 14.15 -8.29 -15.92
CA ILE A 104 13.91 -9.39 -14.98
C ILE A 104 13.13 -10.56 -15.62
N GLU A 105 12.27 -10.30 -16.60
CA GLU A 105 11.55 -11.33 -17.35
C GLU A 105 12.51 -12.27 -18.11
N GLY A 106 13.70 -11.78 -18.47
CA GLY A 106 14.80 -12.60 -19.01
C GLY A 106 15.28 -13.71 -18.06
N TYR A 107 15.01 -13.59 -16.76
CA TYR A 107 15.33 -14.56 -15.72
C TYR A 107 14.11 -15.34 -15.21
N SER A 108 12.98 -15.29 -15.93
CA SER A 108 11.70 -15.86 -15.52
C SER A 108 11.77 -17.31 -15.04
N GLN A 109 12.42 -18.20 -15.80
CA GLN A 109 12.55 -19.62 -15.43
C GLN A 109 13.32 -19.82 -14.12
N TYR A 110 14.39 -19.04 -13.92
CA TYR A 110 15.16 -19.10 -12.68
C TYR A 110 14.32 -18.61 -11.50
N LEU A 111 13.62 -17.49 -11.66
CA LEU A 111 12.76 -16.92 -10.61
C LEU A 111 11.57 -17.83 -10.26
N GLU A 112 10.98 -18.50 -11.25
CA GLU A 112 9.94 -19.52 -11.02
C GLU A 112 10.46 -20.70 -10.22
N SER A 113 11.73 -21.10 -10.43
CA SER A 113 12.34 -22.22 -9.69
C SER A 113 12.68 -21.88 -8.23
N ILE A 114 13.15 -20.66 -7.96
CA ILE A 114 13.58 -20.26 -6.60
C ILE A 114 12.43 -19.71 -5.75
N PHE A 115 11.40 -19.13 -6.36
CA PHE A 115 10.21 -18.59 -5.68
C PHE A 115 8.98 -19.46 -5.98
N ASP A 116 9.05 -20.74 -5.61
CA ASP A 116 7.92 -21.65 -5.72
C ASP A 116 6.91 -21.43 -4.59
N PHE A 117 6.01 -20.46 -4.79
CA PHE A 117 4.89 -20.20 -3.89
C PHE A 117 3.80 -21.28 -3.94
N GLN A 118 3.72 -22.02 -5.05
CA GLN A 118 2.71 -23.06 -5.23
C GLN A 118 2.95 -24.20 -4.22
N ALA A 119 4.21 -24.54 -3.98
CA ALA A 119 4.60 -25.51 -2.96
C ALA A 119 4.31 -25.05 -1.51
N LEU A 120 4.10 -23.76 -1.28
CA LEU A 120 3.84 -23.20 0.05
C LEU A 120 2.36 -23.06 0.40
N LEU A 121 1.46 -23.30 -0.56
CA LEU A 121 0.03 -23.19 -0.29
C LEU A 121 -0.41 -24.21 0.76
N LEU A 122 -1.29 -23.75 1.64
CA LEU A 122 -2.07 -24.58 2.54
C LEU A 122 -3.19 -25.31 1.77
N PRO A 123 -3.84 -26.30 2.40
CA PRO A 123 -5.03 -26.95 1.85
C PRO A 123 -6.09 -25.93 1.38
N ASP A 124 -6.92 -26.36 0.42
CA ASP A 124 -7.94 -25.52 -0.23
C ASP A 124 -7.41 -24.25 -0.93
N GLY A 125 -6.10 -24.20 -1.22
CA GLY A 125 -5.48 -23.11 -1.97
C GLY A 125 -5.30 -21.83 -1.14
N VAL A 126 -5.11 -21.96 0.17
CA VAL A 126 -4.87 -20.83 1.07
C VAL A 126 -3.39 -20.43 1.04
N VAL A 127 -3.12 -19.16 0.80
CA VAL A 127 -1.79 -18.57 0.97
C VAL A 127 -1.53 -18.48 2.49
N PRO A 128 -0.42 -19.06 2.98
CA PRO A 128 -0.09 -18.99 4.40
C PRO A 128 0.20 -17.55 4.84
N PRO A 129 0.09 -17.26 6.14
CA PRO A 129 0.45 -15.95 6.66
C PRO A 129 1.96 -15.72 6.50
N VAL A 130 2.35 -14.45 6.40
CA VAL A 130 3.75 -14.04 6.35
C VAL A 130 4.21 -13.73 7.77
N ILE A 131 5.16 -14.50 8.30
CA ILE A 131 5.73 -14.28 9.63
C ILE A 131 7.10 -13.61 9.52
N ALA A 132 7.29 -12.53 10.28
CA ALA A 132 8.59 -11.92 10.52
C ALA A 132 9.17 -12.40 11.85
N GLN A 133 10.50 -12.55 11.87
CA GLN A 133 11.30 -12.83 13.06
C GLN A 133 12.18 -11.61 13.35
N THR A 134 12.31 -11.27 14.63
CA THR A 134 13.31 -10.31 15.10
C THR A 134 14.04 -10.89 16.30
N ASP A 135 15.36 -10.95 16.21
CA ASP A 135 16.21 -11.46 17.28
C ASP A 135 16.70 -10.32 18.19
N GLN A 136 16.96 -10.65 19.45
CA GLN A 136 17.57 -9.77 20.45
C GLN A 136 16.87 -8.41 20.61
N VAL A 137 15.55 -8.42 20.79
CA VAL A 137 14.76 -7.21 20.98
C VAL A 137 14.87 -6.72 22.43
N ILE A 138 15.31 -5.47 22.59
CA ILE A 138 15.38 -4.81 23.89
C ILE A 138 14.35 -3.68 23.92
N SER A 139 13.45 -3.71 24.90
CA SER A 139 12.50 -2.61 25.15
C SER A 139 12.74 -2.02 26.54
N TYR A 140 12.72 -0.69 26.63
CA TYR A 140 12.80 0.05 27.88
C TYR A 140 11.41 0.54 28.27
N ASP A 141 11.03 0.36 29.52
CA ASP A 141 9.76 0.83 30.04
C ASP A 141 10.00 1.76 31.23
N GLY A 142 9.60 3.02 31.06
CA GLY A 142 9.68 4.10 32.05
C GLY A 142 11.06 4.34 32.69
N GLY A 143 12.16 3.89 32.06
CA GLY A 143 13.52 3.99 32.60
C GLY A 143 13.80 3.13 33.85
N ARG A 144 12.82 2.34 34.32
CA ARG A 144 12.91 1.52 35.53
C ARG A 144 12.92 0.02 35.25
N SER A 145 12.50 -0.38 34.06
CA SER A 145 12.55 -1.78 33.62
C SER A 145 13.09 -1.88 32.19
N LYS A 146 13.80 -2.98 31.95
CA LYS A 146 14.35 -3.37 30.65
C LYS A 146 13.89 -4.79 30.38
N THR A 147 13.19 -5.00 29.26
CA THR A 147 12.78 -6.33 28.81
C THR A 147 13.66 -6.72 27.63
N VAL A 148 14.32 -7.87 27.76
CA VAL A 148 15.14 -8.46 26.71
C VAL A 148 14.39 -9.68 26.18
N ARG A 149 14.10 -9.71 24.89
CA ARG A 149 13.49 -10.84 24.19
C ARG A 149 14.53 -11.43 23.26
N ALA A 150 14.83 -12.71 23.44
CA ALA A 150 15.73 -13.42 22.55
C ALA A 150 15.21 -13.42 21.11
N ARG A 151 13.90 -13.61 20.94
CA ARG A 151 13.23 -13.64 19.65
C ARG A 151 11.80 -13.13 19.76
N VAL A 152 11.33 -12.47 18.70
CA VAL A 152 9.96 -11.99 18.53
C VAL A 152 9.48 -12.42 17.17
N TYR A 153 8.35 -13.14 17.13
CA TYR A 153 7.64 -13.44 15.90
C TYR A 153 6.45 -12.50 15.74
N LYS A 154 6.17 -12.08 14.51
CA LYS A 154 5.01 -11.24 14.20
C LYS A 154 4.42 -11.65 12.86
N ALA A 155 3.12 -11.88 12.82
CA ALA A 155 2.39 -11.98 11.56
C ALA A 155 2.33 -10.60 10.89
N LEU A 156 2.92 -10.47 9.70
CA LEU A 156 2.88 -9.27 8.87
C LEU A 156 1.68 -9.26 7.92
N LYS A 157 1.29 -10.42 7.42
CA LYS A 157 0.14 -10.63 6.56
C LYS A 157 -0.63 -11.85 7.04
N GLU A 158 -1.95 -11.75 7.10
CA GLU A 158 -2.87 -12.82 7.45
C GLU A 158 -2.99 -13.85 6.33
N ALA A 159 -3.56 -15.02 6.65
CA ALA A 159 -3.83 -16.03 5.66
C ALA A 159 -4.95 -15.57 4.72
N ARG A 160 -4.89 -15.97 3.46
CA ARG A 160 -5.94 -15.60 2.48
C ARG A 160 -6.07 -16.61 1.38
N PHE A 161 -7.24 -16.74 0.79
CA PHE A 161 -7.41 -17.54 -0.41
C PHE A 161 -6.58 -16.97 -1.56
N ALA A 162 -5.92 -17.87 -2.30
CA ALA A 162 -5.32 -17.54 -3.59
C ALA A 162 -6.43 -17.15 -4.59
N ASN A 163 -6.19 -16.13 -5.42
CA ASN A 163 -7.16 -15.67 -6.41
C ASN A 163 -6.50 -15.46 -7.78
N PRO A 164 -6.82 -16.22 -8.83
CA PRO A 164 -7.20 -17.65 -8.88
C PRO A 164 -5.98 -18.61 -8.84
N ARG A 165 -4.76 -18.07 -8.69
CA ARG A 165 -3.49 -18.82 -8.64
C ARG A 165 -2.68 -18.39 -7.42
N ALA A 166 -1.69 -19.21 -7.03
CA ALA A 166 -0.70 -18.82 -6.04
C ALA A 166 -0.05 -17.48 -6.43
N PRO A 167 0.40 -16.66 -5.46
CA PRO A 167 1.30 -15.55 -5.75
C PRO A 167 2.51 -16.03 -6.55
N SER A 168 3.10 -15.12 -7.31
CA SER A 168 4.34 -15.36 -8.05
C SER A 168 5.23 -14.13 -7.91
N TRP A 169 6.51 -14.26 -8.26
CA TRP A 169 7.42 -13.12 -8.28
C TRP A 169 6.90 -11.97 -9.17
N ARG A 170 6.12 -12.26 -10.22
CA ARG A 170 5.50 -11.25 -11.10
C ARG A 170 4.48 -10.37 -10.36
N ASN A 171 3.83 -10.89 -9.32
CA ASN A 171 2.92 -10.09 -8.51
C ASN A 171 3.63 -9.01 -7.69
N TYR A 172 4.94 -9.12 -7.51
CA TYR A 172 5.77 -8.17 -6.78
C TYR A 172 6.54 -7.27 -7.73
N LEU A 173 7.21 -7.86 -8.73
CA LEU A 173 8.19 -7.15 -9.56
C LEU A 173 7.58 -6.44 -10.77
N ASN A 174 6.30 -6.69 -11.08
CA ASN A 174 5.57 -5.88 -12.04
C ASN A 174 5.06 -4.61 -11.35
N LEU A 175 5.86 -3.54 -11.40
CA LEU A 175 5.51 -2.27 -10.78
C LEU A 175 4.27 -1.67 -11.44
N ASN A 176 3.35 -1.16 -10.62
CA ASN A 176 2.17 -0.48 -11.12
C ASN A 176 2.55 0.78 -11.92
N GLN A 177 2.12 0.83 -13.18
CA GLN A 177 2.25 1.97 -14.06
C GLN A 177 0.89 2.67 -14.17
N THR A 178 0.83 3.97 -13.90
CA THR A 178 -0.43 4.74 -13.93
C THR A 178 -0.65 5.50 -15.24
N GLY A 179 0.20 5.26 -16.25
CA GLY A 179 0.25 6.03 -17.48
C GLY A 179 0.98 7.37 -17.31
N THR A 180 1.19 8.07 -18.41
CA THR A 180 1.92 9.35 -18.44
C THR A 180 0.96 10.51 -18.25
N GLU A 181 1.26 11.42 -17.32
CA GLU A 181 0.46 12.62 -17.04
C GLU A 181 0.81 13.73 -18.01
N TYR A 182 -0.04 13.95 -19.02
CA TYR A 182 0.10 15.06 -19.95
C TYR A 182 -0.46 16.37 -19.37
N PRO A 183 0.18 17.52 -19.65
CA PRO A 183 -0.37 18.81 -19.26
C PRO A 183 -1.71 19.07 -19.95
N LEU A 184 -2.56 19.84 -19.28
CA LEU A 184 -3.82 20.30 -19.85
C LEU A 184 -3.58 21.17 -21.11
N PRO A 185 -4.41 21.05 -22.16
CA PRO A 185 -4.24 21.82 -23.40
C PRO A 185 -4.14 23.34 -23.19
N GLU A 186 -4.81 23.88 -22.17
CA GLU A 186 -4.83 25.29 -21.81
C GLU A 186 -3.44 25.82 -21.42
N LEU A 187 -2.54 24.95 -20.94
CA LEU A 187 -1.17 25.32 -20.58
C LEU A 187 -0.26 25.52 -21.79
N GLN A 188 -0.69 25.17 -23.01
CA GLN A 188 0.18 25.20 -24.20
C GLN A 188 0.78 26.59 -24.46
N GLN A 189 0.00 27.66 -24.31
CA GLN A 189 0.49 29.03 -24.50
C GLN A 189 1.55 29.39 -23.46
N ALA A 190 1.32 29.04 -22.19
CA ALA A 190 2.27 29.28 -21.11
C ALA A 190 3.55 28.44 -21.30
N ILE A 191 3.42 27.18 -21.72
CA ILE A 191 4.57 26.31 -22.05
C ILE A 191 5.42 26.93 -23.16
N ASN A 192 4.78 27.44 -24.23
CA ASN A 192 5.48 28.11 -25.31
C ASN A 192 6.20 29.39 -24.84
N LYS A 193 5.59 30.14 -23.91
CA LYS A 193 6.19 31.35 -23.30
C LYS A 193 7.40 31.04 -22.42
N TYR A 194 7.35 29.98 -21.61
CA TYR A 194 8.44 29.57 -20.70
C TYR A 194 9.12 28.27 -21.12
N LYS A 195 9.45 28.13 -22.41
CA LYS A 195 9.98 26.88 -23.01
C LYS A 195 11.22 26.34 -22.30
N THR A 196 12.17 27.19 -21.93
CA THR A 196 13.40 26.76 -21.22
C THR A 196 13.10 26.22 -19.84
N THR A 197 12.16 26.83 -19.11
CA THR A 197 11.70 26.35 -17.81
C THR A 197 11.00 25.01 -17.96
N TRP A 198 10.18 24.86 -19.00
CA TRP A 198 9.51 23.60 -19.33
C TRP A 198 10.49 22.47 -19.62
N GLU A 199 11.46 22.67 -20.52
CA GLU A 199 12.43 21.64 -20.90
C GLU A 199 13.27 21.19 -19.70
N GLN A 200 13.74 22.13 -18.89
CA GLN A 200 14.46 21.82 -17.64
C GLN A 200 13.59 21.05 -16.65
N ALA A 201 12.33 21.47 -16.49
CA ALA A 201 11.38 20.81 -15.60
C ALA A 201 11.05 19.38 -16.02
N VAL A 202 10.88 19.14 -17.32
CA VAL A 202 10.65 17.80 -17.88
C VAL A 202 11.86 16.91 -17.68
N HIS A 203 13.07 17.40 -17.96
CA HIS A 203 14.30 16.62 -17.73
C HIS A 203 14.50 16.30 -16.24
N ASP A 204 14.33 17.29 -15.36
CA ASP A 204 14.39 17.13 -13.91
C ASP A 204 13.30 16.16 -13.38
N GLY A 205 12.10 16.19 -13.99
CA GLY A 205 11.05 15.20 -13.75
C GLY A 205 11.49 13.79 -14.16
N TRP A 206 12.01 13.64 -15.39
CA TRP A 206 12.42 12.37 -15.98
C TRP A 206 13.44 11.62 -15.11
N GLU A 207 14.51 12.28 -14.70
CA GLU A 207 15.55 11.68 -13.84
C GLU A 207 14.97 11.23 -12.49
N ARG A 208 14.09 12.04 -11.89
CA ARG A 208 13.41 11.66 -10.64
C ARG A 208 12.48 10.46 -10.83
N GLY A 209 11.73 10.42 -11.93
CA GLY A 209 10.87 9.28 -12.27
C GLY A 209 11.66 7.98 -12.39
N HIS A 210 12.79 8.03 -13.10
CA HIS A 210 13.73 6.92 -13.22
C HIS A 210 14.23 6.44 -11.86
N HIS A 211 14.71 7.35 -11.02
CA HIS A 211 15.20 7.01 -9.69
C HIS A 211 14.08 6.43 -8.79
N GLN A 212 12.88 7.01 -8.85
CA GLN A 212 11.73 6.51 -8.10
C GLN A 212 11.33 5.10 -8.53
N ALA A 213 11.34 4.78 -9.83
CA ALA A 213 11.06 3.44 -10.32
C ALA A 213 12.11 2.43 -9.82
N GLN A 214 13.39 2.81 -9.83
CA GLN A 214 14.46 1.97 -9.31
C GLN A 214 14.29 1.69 -7.81
N GLN A 215 14.03 2.72 -7.01
CA GLN A 215 13.76 2.54 -5.57
C GLN A 215 12.52 1.67 -5.33
N GLY A 216 11.45 1.88 -6.11
CA GLY A 216 10.25 1.05 -6.06
C GLY A 216 10.54 -0.41 -6.37
N PHE A 217 11.41 -0.68 -7.33
CA PHE A 217 11.83 -2.03 -7.69
C PHE A 217 12.66 -2.70 -6.59
N GLU A 218 13.60 -1.97 -5.97
CA GLU A 218 14.38 -2.46 -4.82
C GLU A 218 13.47 -2.80 -3.63
N ILE A 219 12.48 -1.95 -3.35
CA ILE A 219 11.45 -2.23 -2.32
C ILE A 219 10.67 -3.49 -2.69
N ALA A 220 10.23 -3.63 -3.94
CA ALA A 220 9.48 -4.79 -4.39
C ALA A 220 10.27 -6.12 -4.27
N ILE A 221 11.58 -6.10 -4.54
CA ILE A 221 12.46 -7.26 -4.31
C ILE A 221 12.50 -7.62 -2.82
N ASN A 222 12.69 -6.62 -1.96
CA ASN A 222 12.71 -6.85 -0.51
C ASN A 222 11.36 -7.39 0.00
N GLU A 223 10.24 -6.94 -0.56
CA GLU A 223 8.92 -7.47 -0.22
C GLU A 223 8.73 -8.91 -0.70
N LEU A 224 9.17 -9.23 -1.92
CA LEU A 224 9.15 -10.59 -2.46
C LEU A 224 9.92 -11.54 -1.56
N GLU A 225 11.17 -11.20 -1.23
CA GLU A 225 12.02 -12.03 -0.38
C GLU A 225 11.44 -12.17 1.03
N ARG A 226 11.05 -11.06 1.67
CA ARG A 226 10.46 -11.07 3.01
C ARG A 226 9.22 -11.94 3.07
N ASP A 227 8.31 -11.79 2.10
CA ASP A 227 7.05 -12.51 2.10
C ASP A 227 7.28 -14.01 1.84
N TYR A 228 8.07 -14.37 0.83
CA TYR A 228 8.39 -15.77 0.54
C TYR A 228 9.06 -16.48 1.72
N LEU A 229 10.08 -15.84 2.30
CA LEU A 229 10.80 -16.36 3.46
C LEU A 229 9.96 -16.36 4.74
N GLY A 230 8.98 -15.47 4.84
CA GLY A 230 8.05 -15.43 5.96
C GLY A 230 6.99 -16.53 5.88
N MET A 231 6.58 -16.92 4.68
CA MET A 231 5.72 -18.10 4.45
C MET A 231 6.47 -19.40 4.78
N HIS A 232 7.73 -19.52 4.39
CA HIS A 232 8.59 -20.64 4.82
C HIS A 232 8.73 -20.70 6.34
N LEU A 233 8.97 -19.55 6.98
CA LEU A 233 9.06 -19.49 8.45
C LEU A 233 7.76 -19.95 9.11
N PHE A 234 6.60 -19.59 8.55
CA PHE A 234 5.32 -20.11 9.04
C PHE A 234 5.27 -21.64 9.02
N HIS A 235 5.64 -22.29 7.92
CA HIS A 235 5.67 -23.75 7.84
C HIS A 235 6.63 -24.38 8.87
N MET A 236 7.80 -23.78 9.06
CA MET A 236 8.75 -24.25 10.09
C MET A 236 8.19 -24.12 11.51
N LEU A 237 7.52 -23.02 11.83
CA LEU A 237 6.90 -22.81 13.13
C LEU A 237 5.69 -23.72 13.35
N TRP A 238 4.94 -24.02 12.29
CA TRP A 238 3.84 -24.98 12.34
C TRP A 238 4.36 -26.40 12.61
N LEU A 239 5.43 -26.83 11.92
CA LEU A 239 6.09 -28.12 12.19
C LEU A 239 6.67 -28.20 13.61
N ALA A 240 7.12 -27.07 14.16
CA ALA A 240 7.59 -26.96 15.53
C ALA A 240 6.46 -26.82 16.56
N GLU A 241 5.19 -26.87 16.15
CA GLU A 241 4.01 -26.72 17.01
C GLU A 241 3.98 -25.39 17.78
N MET A 242 4.56 -24.34 17.19
CA MET A 242 4.58 -22.97 17.74
C MET A 242 3.49 -22.07 17.16
N VAL A 243 2.90 -22.47 16.03
CA VAL A 243 1.84 -21.76 15.32
C VAL A 243 0.79 -22.76 14.87
N GLU A 244 -0.48 -22.41 15.05
CA GLU A 244 -1.61 -23.15 14.49
C GLU A 244 -1.99 -22.55 13.12
N PRO A 245 -2.25 -23.36 12.08
CA PRO A 245 -2.69 -22.88 10.78
C PRO A 245 -4.11 -22.28 10.84
N PRO A 246 -4.50 -21.47 9.83
CA PRO A 246 -5.86 -20.95 9.76
C PRO A 246 -6.88 -22.09 9.65
N ARG A 247 -8.02 -21.93 10.32
CA ARG A 247 -9.11 -22.91 10.27
C ARG A 247 -10.03 -22.60 9.10
N ILE A 248 -10.24 -23.60 8.25
CA ILE A 248 -11.08 -23.50 7.05
C ILE A 248 -12.39 -24.25 7.30
N VAL A 249 -13.51 -23.62 6.99
CA VAL A 249 -14.86 -24.20 7.14
C VAL A 249 -15.57 -24.13 5.79
N ASP A 250 -16.21 -25.25 5.44
CA ASP A 250 -17.05 -25.38 4.26
C ASP A 250 -18.52 -25.12 4.64
N ALA A 251 -19.03 -23.96 4.26
CA ALA A 251 -20.43 -23.60 4.36
C ALA A 251 -21.15 -24.00 3.06
N THR A 252 -21.72 -25.20 3.03
CA THR A 252 -22.52 -25.65 1.90
C THR A 252 -23.89 -24.96 1.90
N GLN A 253 -24.22 -24.26 0.82
CA GLN A 253 -25.55 -23.71 0.59
C GLN A 253 -26.05 -24.20 -0.76
N ASN A 254 -26.97 -25.16 -0.77
CA ASN A 254 -27.36 -25.83 -2.03
C ASN A 254 -28.04 -24.90 -3.05
N ILE A 255 -28.59 -23.76 -2.60
CA ILE A 255 -29.25 -22.77 -3.45
C ILE A 255 -28.90 -21.38 -2.92
N ASP A 256 -28.32 -20.54 -3.79
CA ASP A 256 -28.10 -19.12 -3.54
C ASP A 256 -28.78 -18.29 -4.64
N GLY A 257 -29.38 -17.15 -4.28
CA GLY A 257 -30.21 -16.37 -5.20
C GLY A 257 -31.58 -16.98 -5.52
N GLY A 258 -32.20 -16.52 -6.61
CA GLY A 258 -33.58 -16.86 -7.00
C GLY A 258 -34.68 -16.04 -6.30
N GLY A 259 -35.89 -16.10 -6.89
CA GLY A 259 -37.09 -15.37 -6.46
C GLY A 259 -37.52 -14.27 -7.44
N ARG A 260 -38.74 -13.72 -7.27
CA ARG A 260 -39.21 -12.58 -8.09
C ARG A 260 -38.26 -11.38 -7.91
N GLY A 261 -37.78 -10.82 -9.02
CA GLY A 261 -36.87 -9.67 -9.03
C GLY A 261 -35.38 -10.01 -8.94
N ARG A 262 -35.02 -11.30 -9.00
CA ARG A 262 -33.63 -11.75 -9.22
C ARG A 262 -33.57 -12.60 -10.47
N ASP A 263 -32.70 -12.21 -11.40
CA ASP A 263 -32.54 -12.88 -12.70
C ASP A 263 -31.52 -14.03 -12.65
N GLU A 264 -30.93 -14.28 -11.48
CA GLU A 264 -29.90 -15.31 -11.28
C GLU A 264 -30.20 -16.20 -10.05
N MET A 265 -29.95 -17.49 -10.23
CA MET A 265 -30.03 -18.53 -9.21
C MET A 265 -28.83 -19.46 -9.39
N SER A 266 -28.07 -19.65 -8.31
CA SER A 266 -26.95 -20.57 -8.26
C SER A 266 -27.36 -21.84 -7.52
N LEU A 267 -27.05 -23.01 -8.10
CA LEU A 267 -27.31 -24.32 -7.51
C LEU A 267 -25.99 -25.00 -7.14
N GLY A 268 -25.99 -25.77 -6.05
CA GLY A 268 -24.81 -26.48 -5.57
C GLY A 268 -23.70 -25.54 -5.05
N VAL A 269 -24.08 -24.42 -4.41
CA VAL A 269 -23.10 -23.44 -3.94
C VAL A 269 -22.32 -23.99 -2.75
N ARG A 270 -20.99 -24.01 -2.90
CA ARG A 270 -20.04 -24.35 -1.86
C ARG A 270 -19.29 -23.09 -1.46
N ARG A 271 -19.43 -22.65 -0.21
CA ARG A 271 -18.74 -21.46 0.29
C ARG A 271 -17.66 -21.87 1.28
N ILE A 272 -16.40 -21.73 0.89
CA ILE A 272 -15.25 -22.02 1.75
C ILE A 272 -14.82 -20.71 2.42
N VAL A 273 -14.65 -20.71 3.74
CA VAL A 273 -14.32 -19.52 4.53
C VAL A 273 -13.20 -19.85 5.51
N ILE A 274 -12.25 -18.92 5.68
CA ILE A 274 -11.30 -18.94 6.81
C ILE A 274 -12.08 -18.47 8.04
N SER A 275 -12.42 -19.39 8.95
CA SER A 275 -13.21 -19.07 10.14
C SER A 275 -12.35 -18.51 11.27
N GLU A 276 -11.09 -18.93 11.35
CA GLU A 276 -10.12 -18.52 12.36
C GLU A 276 -8.77 -18.29 11.69
N GLU A 277 -8.11 -17.20 12.05
CA GLU A 277 -6.76 -16.88 11.56
C GLU A 277 -5.69 -17.75 12.23
N ALA A 278 -4.52 -17.82 11.60
CA ALA A 278 -3.35 -18.41 12.23
C ALA A 278 -2.95 -17.64 13.49
N TYR A 279 -2.56 -18.36 14.55
CA TYR A 279 -2.14 -17.75 15.80
C TYR A 279 -0.93 -18.46 16.42
N PHE A 280 -0.15 -17.71 17.20
CA PHE A 280 1.00 -18.24 17.93
C PHE A 280 0.54 -18.96 19.19
N ILE A 281 1.03 -20.17 19.41
CA ILE A 281 0.76 -20.95 20.62
C ILE A 281 1.62 -20.41 21.75
N ASP A 282 0.99 -19.95 22.83
CA ASP A 282 1.66 -19.37 24.00
C ASP A 282 2.10 -20.41 25.04
N ASP A 283 1.55 -21.63 24.98
CA ASP A 283 1.99 -22.75 25.80
C ASP A 283 3.22 -23.46 25.20
N SER A 284 4.39 -23.09 25.70
CA SER A 284 5.67 -23.67 25.28
C SER A 284 5.83 -25.17 25.53
N SER A 285 5.01 -25.79 26.39
CA SER A 285 5.08 -27.24 26.64
C SER A 285 4.58 -28.07 25.45
N ARG A 286 3.81 -27.43 24.56
CA ARG A 286 3.33 -28.00 23.31
C ARG A 286 4.33 -27.85 22.17
N TRP A 287 5.43 -27.13 22.35
CA TRP A 287 6.38 -26.88 21.27
C TRP A 287 7.32 -28.06 21.08
N ASN A 288 7.61 -28.40 19.83
CA ASN A 288 8.65 -29.37 19.49
C ASN A 288 10.02 -28.69 19.43
N ALA A 289 10.70 -28.63 20.58
CA ALA A 289 11.97 -27.93 20.75
C ALA A 289 13.10 -28.44 19.82
N LEU A 290 13.12 -29.74 19.49
CA LEU A 290 14.12 -30.32 18.60
C LEU A 290 13.97 -29.80 17.16
N ILE A 291 12.72 -29.66 16.70
CA ILE A 291 12.41 -29.11 15.38
C ILE A 291 12.66 -27.59 15.38
N ALA A 292 12.33 -26.90 16.47
CA ALA A 292 12.60 -25.46 16.60
C ALA A 292 14.10 -25.14 16.47
N GLU A 293 14.99 -25.88 17.14
CA GLU A 293 16.45 -25.66 17.05
C GLU A 293 17.02 -26.01 15.66
N ALA A 294 16.50 -27.07 15.01
CA ALA A 294 16.90 -27.42 13.65
C ALA A 294 16.45 -26.37 12.63
N SER A 295 15.23 -25.84 12.80
CA SER A 295 14.69 -24.76 11.97
C SER A 295 15.47 -23.45 12.10
N GLU A 296 16.02 -23.18 13.29
CA GLU A 296 16.86 -22.02 13.58
C GLU A 296 18.20 -22.08 12.82
N LYS A 297 18.86 -23.24 12.78
CA LYS A 297 20.12 -23.39 12.02
C LYS A 297 19.90 -23.19 10.52
N LEU A 298 18.73 -23.59 10.01
CA LEU A 298 18.35 -23.38 8.61
C LEU A 298 17.96 -21.93 8.32
N SER A 299 17.28 -21.24 9.25
CA SER A 299 16.92 -19.82 9.09
C SER A 299 18.12 -18.88 9.24
N GLY A 300 19.15 -19.25 10.02
CA GLY A 300 20.41 -18.51 10.13
C GLY A 300 21.20 -18.40 8.82
N ILE A 301 20.99 -19.34 7.88
CA ILE A 301 21.56 -19.29 6.52
C ILE A 301 20.98 -18.11 5.70
N LYS A 302 19.85 -17.50 6.11
CA LYS A 302 19.28 -16.27 5.49
C LYS A 302 20.27 -15.11 5.43
N SER A 303 21.20 -15.01 6.39
CA SER A 303 22.26 -13.99 6.35
C SER A 303 23.22 -14.18 5.16
N GLY A 304 23.37 -15.41 4.66
CA GLY A 304 24.19 -15.76 3.51
C GLY A 304 23.57 -15.43 2.15
N LEU A 305 22.24 -15.27 2.06
CA LEU A 305 21.57 -14.93 0.79
C LEU A 305 21.54 -13.41 0.56
N SER A 306 21.37 -12.62 1.62
CA SER A 306 21.68 -11.18 1.57
C SER A 306 23.15 -10.93 1.23
N ASP A 307 24.06 -11.85 1.58
CA ASP A 307 25.46 -11.86 1.14
C ASP A 307 25.64 -12.26 -0.33
N VAL A 308 24.68 -12.94 -0.97
CA VAL A 308 24.70 -13.13 -2.43
C VAL A 308 24.37 -11.82 -3.14
N THR A 309 23.53 -10.98 -2.55
CA THR A 309 23.24 -9.62 -3.02
C THR A 309 24.35 -8.62 -2.63
N ALA A 310 25.06 -8.85 -1.52
CA ALA A 310 26.19 -8.02 -1.06
C ALA A 310 27.55 -8.45 -1.63
N ARG A 311 27.67 -9.67 -2.19
CA ARG A 311 28.82 -10.09 -3.02
C ARG A 311 28.75 -9.34 -4.35
N LYS A 312 29.25 -8.11 -4.31
CA LYS A 312 29.86 -7.39 -5.44
C LYS A 312 30.86 -8.25 -6.23
N ASP A 313 31.30 -9.35 -5.62
CA ASP A 313 32.39 -10.22 -6.03
C ASP A 313 31.94 -11.36 -6.95
N ASN A 314 30.62 -11.55 -7.16
CA ASN A 314 30.08 -12.54 -8.12
C ASN A 314 29.44 -11.91 -9.37
N LEU A 315 29.77 -10.65 -9.65
CA LEU A 315 29.59 -10.02 -10.96
C LEU A 315 30.58 -10.54 -12.02
N SER A 316 31.36 -11.59 -11.72
CA SER A 316 32.28 -12.24 -12.66
C SER A 316 31.59 -13.25 -13.60
N GLN A 317 30.28 -13.47 -13.46
CA GLN A 317 29.47 -14.24 -14.43
C GLN A 317 28.30 -13.47 -15.05
N VAL A 318 28.20 -12.17 -14.79
CA VAL A 318 27.38 -11.26 -15.61
C VAL A 318 28.34 -10.50 -16.52
N PRO A 319 28.20 -10.53 -17.86
CA PRO A 319 29.08 -9.78 -18.75
C PRO A 319 29.15 -8.31 -18.31
N SER A 320 30.32 -7.89 -17.84
CA SER A 320 30.58 -6.61 -17.17
C SER A 320 30.58 -5.40 -18.13
N ALA A 321 29.64 -5.33 -19.08
CA ALA A 321 29.57 -4.25 -20.06
C ALA A 321 28.69 -3.06 -19.64
N PHE A 322 28.15 -3.03 -18.41
CA PHE A 322 27.15 -2.02 -18.00
C PHE A 322 27.60 -1.03 -16.89
N LEU A 323 28.86 -1.02 -16.49
CA LEU A 323 29.38 -0.06 -15.49
C LEU A 323 30.40 0.96 -16.02
N ASP A 324 30.83 0.89 -17.28
CA ASP A 324 31.73 1.90 -17.85
C ASP A 324 30.98 2.96 -18.67
N ASN A 325 30.72 4.05 -17.95
CA ASN A 325 30.43 5.38 -18.44
C ASN A 325 31.49 5.83 -19.49
N ASN A 326 31.09 6.04 -20.73
CA ASN A 326 31.79 6.95 -21.64
C ASN A 326 30.80 7.73 -22.51
N LEU A 327 30.31 8.82 -21.92
CA LEU A 327 30.11 10.06 -22.67
C LEU A 327 31.39 10.39 -23.46
N ARG A 328 31.38 10.17 -24.77
CA ARG A 328 32.06 11.03 -25.75
C ARG A 328 31.59 10.72 -27.18
N ARG A 329 30.71 11.61 -27.64
CA ARG A 329 30.60 12.01 -29.05
C ARG A 329 31.95 12.58 -29.55
N PRO A 330 32.22 12.60 -30.86
CA PRO A 330 31.55 13.51 -31.79
C PRO A 330 30.35 12.93 -32.53
#